data_AF-A0A196MXH7-F1
#
_entry.id   AF-A0A196MXH7-F1
#
_cell.length_a   1.000
_cell.length_b   1.000
_cell.length_c   1.000
_cell.angle_alpha   90.00
_cell.angle_beta   90.00
_cell.angle_gamma   90.00
#
_symmetry.space_group_name_H-M   'P 1'
#
loop_
_entity.id
_entity.type
_entity.pdbx_description
1 polymer ?
#
loop_
_entity_poly.entity_id
_entity_poly.type
_entity_poly.pdbx_seq_one_letter_code
_entity_poly.pdbx_strand_id
1 'polypeptide(L)'
;MRSLPLLAVGAALLAGCAQTSTRYPSLLPRANEGLNFIEPERPAPQATPDAAFDARIAALTATLELTDQEFQKAAKDAESKVARARGQAAGTSAWLDAQTALSVLDGLRSRAAVTLADLDQLRVERGQSGQQDYPALQTAIDRAGVIVAAQETRARSLEAAIAAS
;
A
#
# COMPACT_ATOMS: atom_id res chain seq x y z
N MET A 1 -73.35 -45.76 1.62
CA MET A 1 -73.03 -45.65 0.17
C MET A 1 -73.02 -44.18 -0.32
N ARG A 2 -72.46 -43.22 0.45
CA ARG A 2 -72.46 -41.77 0.12
C ARG A 2 -71.05 -41.17 -0.03
N SER A 3 -70.01 -41.99 -0.09
CA SER A 3 -68.60 -41.57 -0.16
C SER A 3 -67.99 -41.73 -1.56
N LEU A 4 -68.61 -42.52 -2.44
CA LEU A 4 -68.19 -42.70 -3.84
C LEU A 4 -68.18 -41.41 -4.70
N PRO A 5 -69.20 -40.51 -4.62
CA PRO A 5 -69.19 -39.32 -5.46
C PRO A 5 -68.13 -38.29 -5.00
N LEU A 6 -67.81 -38.24 -3.71
CA LEU A 6 -66.76 -37.37 -3.16
C LEU A 6 -65.36 -37.80 -3.59
N LEU A 7 -65.11 -39.10 -3.70
CA LEU A 7 -63.80 -39.63 -4.15
C LEU A 7 -63.57 -39.37 -5.65
N ALA A 8 -64.63 -39.46 -6.46
CA ALA A 8 -64.58 -39.17 -7.90
C ALA A 8 -64.37 -37.67 -8.21
N VAL A 9 -65.00 -36.77 -7.44
CA VAL A 9 -64.80 -35.33 -7.56
C VAL A 9 -63.39 -34.92 -7.13
N GLY A 10 -62.85 -35.52 -6.07
CA GLY A 10 -61.46 -35.29 -5.65
C GLY A 10 -60.43 -35.69 -6.71
N ALA A 11 -60.62 -36.86 -7.34
CA ALA A 11 -59.75 -37.33 -8.42
C ALA A 11 -59.79 -36.43 -9.67
N ALA A 12 -60.95 -35.88 -10.01
CA ALA A 12 -61.11 -34.96 -11.14
C ALA A 12 -60.41 -33.61 -10.92
N LEU A 13 -60.34 -33.11 -9.67
CA LEU A 13 -59.68 -31.85 -9.33
C LEU A 13 -58.14 -31.96 -9.35
N LEU A 14 -57.58 -33.15 -9.07
CA LEU A 14 -56.13 -33.41 -9.11
C LEU A 14 -55.59 -33.60 -10.54
N ALA A 15 -56.44 -33.96 -11.51
CA ALA A 15 -56.04 -34.16 -12.90
C ALA A 15 -55.60 -32.85 -13.61
N GLY A 16 -55.97 -31.68 -13.08
CA GLY A 16 -55.54 -30.37 -13.62
C GLY A 16 -54.04 -30.07 -13.43
N CYS A 17 -53.37 -30.71 -12.48
CA CYS A 17 -51.92 -30.53 -12.27
C CYS A 17 -51.06 -31.33 -13.26
N ALA A 18 -51.64 -32.32 -13.94
CA ALA A 18 -50.96 -33.16 -14.93
C ALA A 18 -51.36 -32.77 -16.37
N GLN A 19 -51.68 -31.49 -16.60
CA GLN A 19 -51.98 -30.96 -17.94
C GLN A 19 -50.78 -31.20 -18.87
N THR A 20 -50.82 -32.28 -19.65
CA THR A 20 -49.88 -32.64 -20.72
C THR A 20 -50.12 -31.72 -21.92
N SER A 21 -49.85 -30.44 -21.74
CA SER A 21 -49.81 -29.49 -22.85
C SER A 21 -48.62 -29.90 -23.71
N THR A 22 -48.82 -30.38 -24.94
CA THR A 22 -47.71 -30.69 -25.86
C THR A 22 -47.00 -29.44 -26.39
N ARG A 23 -47.45 -28.25 -25.98
CA ARG A 23 -46.92 -26.96 -26.38
C ARG A 23 -46.11 -26.34 -25.23
N TYR A 24 -45.03 -27.00 -24.82
CA TYR A 24 -44.02 -26.40 -23.95
C TYR A 24 -43.06 -25.55 -24.79
N PRO A 25 -42.53 -24.45 -24.25
CA PRO A 25 -41.37 -23.80 -24.85
C PRO A 25 -40.20 -24.80 -24.89
N SER A 26 -39.36 -24.67 -25.92
CA SER A 26 -38.17 -25.52 -26.07
C SER A 26 -37.26 -25.39 -24.85
N LEU A 27 -36.78 -26.53 -24.33
CA LEU A 27 -35.70 -26.60 -23.34
C LEU A 27 -34.31 -26.61 -24.00
N LEU A 28 -34.25 -26.45 -25.32
CA LEU A 28 -32.96 -26.25 -25.98
C LEU A 28 -32.34 -24.95 -25.46
N PRO A 29 -31.01 -24.90 -25.30
CA PRO A 29 -30.31 -23.69 -24.93
C PRO A 29 -30.73 -22.52 -25.81
N ARG A 30 -31.07 -21.38 -25.18
CA ARG A 30 -31.42 -20.16 -25.91
C ARG A 30 -30.16 -19.59 -26.56
N ALA A 31 -30.32 -18.92 -27.69
CA ALA A 31 -29.19 -18.39 -28.47
C ALA A 31 -28.24 -17.47 -27.67
N ASN A 32 -28.73 -16.85 -26.61
CA ASN A 32 -27.98 -15.95 -25.74
C ASN A 32 -27.36 -16.61 -24.50
N GLU A 33 -27.63 -17.89 -24.22
CA GLU A 33 -27.13 -18.59 -23.03
C GLU A 33 -25.67 -19.06 -23.16
N GLY A 34 -25.11 -19.07 -24.38
CA GLY A 34 -23.69 -19.34 -24.63
C GLY A 34 -22.85 -18.09 -24.83
N LEU A 35 -23.43 -16.90 -24.69
CA LEU A 35 -22.70 -15.64 -24.86
C LEU A 35 -21.82 -15.39 -23.64
N ASN A 36 -20.53 -15.24 -23.90
CA ASN A 36 -19.56 -14.88 -22.87
C ASN A 36 -19.46 -13.35 -22.79
N PHE A 37 -19.92 -12.78 -21.67
CA PHE A 37 -19.86 -11.35 -21.38
C PHE A 37 -18.68 -10.98 -20.48
N ILE A 38 -17.58 -11.74 -20.54
CA ILE A 38 -16.33 -11.30 -19.90
C ILE A 38 -16.00 -9.92 -20.46
N GLU A 39 -15.93 -8.94 -19.56
CA GLU A 39 -15.44 -7.60 -19.89
C GLU A 39 -14.02 -7.76 -20.46
N PRO A 40 -13.75 -7.27 -21.68
CA PRO A 40 -12.42 -7.32 -22.23
C PRO A 40 -11.45 -6.56 -21.33
N GLU A 41 -10.31 -7.18 -21.01
CA GLU A 41 -9.26 -6.54 -20.22
C GLU A 41 -8.76 -5.31 -20.96
N ARG A 42 -9.07 -4.13 -20.43
CA ARG A 42 -8.59 -2.86 -20.97
C ARG A 42 -7.21 -2.55 -20.37
N PRO A 43 -6.21 -2.23 -21.21
CA PRO A 43 -4.92 -1.82 -20.68
C PRO A 43 -5.10 -0.58 -19.80
N ALA A 44 -4.42 -0.56 -18.66
CA ALA A 44 -4.40 0.61 -17.80
C ALA A 44 -3.88 1.82 -18.59
N PRO A 45 -4.56 2.97 -18.56
CA PRO A 45 -4.10 4.14 -19.28
C PRO A 45 -2.75 4.58 -18.70
N GLN A 46 -1.76 4.78 -19.57
CA GLN A 46 -0.44 5.23 -19.15
C GLN A 46 -0.44 6.75 -18.98
N ALA A 47 0.27 7.24 -17.97
CA ALA A 47 0.47 8.68 -17.84
C ALA A 47 1.26 9.23 -19.03
N THR A 48 0.81 10.37 -19.56
CA THR A 48 1.58 11.16 -20.52
C THR A 48 2.85 11.68 -19.84
N PRO A 49 4.02 11.62 -20.50
CA PRO A 49 5.26 12.21 -19.98
C PRO A 49 5.09 13.70 -19.64
N ASP A 50 5.61 14.12 -18.49
CA ASP A 50 5.52 15.49 -17.99
C ASP A 50 6.86 15.93 -17.40
N ALA A 51 7.62 16.69 -18.19
CA ALA A 51 8.96 17.15 -17.80
C ALA A 51 8.96 18.06 -16.56
N ALA A 52 7.90 18.84 -16.34
CA ALA A 52 7.81 19.70 -15.16
C ALA A 52 7.56 18.87 -13.90
N PHE A 53 6.73 17.82 -14.02
CA PHE A 53 6.51 16.87 -12.94
C PHE A 53 7.75 16.03 -12.65
N ASP A 54 8.45 15.56 -13.69
CA ASP A 54 9.73 14.85 -13.55
C ASP A 54 10.77 15.71 -12.80
N ALA A 55 10.84 17.01 -13.09
CA ALA A 55 11.73 17.93 -12.38
C ALA A 55 11.38 18.06 -10.89
N ARG A 56 10.08 18.06 -10.53
CA ARG A 56 9.64 18.06 -9.12
C ARG A 56 10.06 16.78 -8.40
N ILE A 57 9.85 15.62 -9.03
CA ILE A 57 10.28 14.31 -8.49
C ILE A 57 11.80 14.31 -8.30
N ALA A 58 12.55 14.76 -9.30
CA ALA A 58 14.01 14.82 -9.24
C ALA A 58 14.51 15.74 -8.12
N ALA A 59 13.86 16.89 -7.88
CA ALA A 59 14.23 17.79 -6.80
C ALA A 59 14.06 17.14 -5.41
N LEU A 60 12.90 16.50 -5.15
CA LEU A 60 12.66 15.78 -3.90
C LEU A 60 13.62 14.59 -3.74
N THR A 61 13.89 13.86 -4.82
CA THR A 61 14.84 12.75 -4.81
C THR A 61 16.25 13.23 -4.45
N ALA A 62 16.69 14.36 -5.01
CA ALA A 62 17.99 14.96 -4.68
C ALA A 62 18.05 15.42 -3.22
N THR A 63 16.98 16.04 -2.70
CA THR A 63 16.88 16.40 -1.28
C THR A 63 17.02 15.18 -0.36
N LEU A 64 16.38 14.06 -0.72
CA LEU A 64 16.48 12.83 0.04
C LEU A 64 17.90 12.24 -0.02
N GLU A 65 18.52 12.19 -1.20
CA GLU A 65 19.88 11.67 -1.37
C GLU A 65 20.90 12.49 -0.58
N LEU A 66 20.77 13.82 -0.57
CA LEU A 66 21.60 14.70 0.26
C LEU A 66 21.39 14.42 1.75
N THR A 67 20.13 14.31 2.18
CA THR A 67 19.79 14.01 3.59
C THR A 67 20.33 12.64 4.00
N ASP A 68 20.28 11.64 3.13
CA ASP A 68 20.87 10.33 3.40
C ASP A 68 22.39 10.40 3.52
N GLN A 69 23.08 11.12 2.63
CA GLN A 69 24.53 11.32 2.76
C GLN A 69 24.91 11.98 4.09
N GLU A 70 24.15 13.00 4.52
CA GLU A 70 24.31 13.63 5.83
C GLU A 70 24.08 12.62 6.96
N PHE A 71 23.02 11.81 6.87
CA PHE A 71 22.73 10.74 7.83
C PHE A 71 23.86 9.72 7.92
N GLN A 72 24.36 9.21 6.80
CA GLN A 72 25.46 8.23 6.79
C GLN A 72 26.72 8.79 7.46
N LYS A 73 27.01 10.09 7.28
CA LYS A 73 28.14 10.75 7.94
C LYS A 73 27.89 10.90 9.45
N ALA A 74 26.72 11.38 9.84
CA ALA A 74 26.36 11.54 11.25
C ALA A 74 26.30 10.18 11.98
N ALA A 75 25.88 9.11 11.30
CA ALA A 75 25.78 7.78 11.88
C ALA A 75 27.15 7.22 12.28
N LYS A 76 28.19 7.46 11.47
CA LYS A 76 29.58 7.07 11.82
C LYS A 76 30.09 7.80 13.06
N ASP A 77 29.74 9.08 13.21
CA ASP A 77 30.09 9.86 14.39
C ASP A 77 29.32 9.37 15.64
N ALA A 78 28.02 9.13 15.50
CA ALA A 78 27.19 8.56 16.55
C ALA A 78 27.69 7.17 17.00
N GLU A 79 28.08 6.30 16.06
CA GLU A 79 28.69 4.99 16.35
C GLU A 79 29.92 5.11 17.26
N SER A 80 30.83 6.03 16.94
CA SER A 80 32.03 6.28 17.75
C SER A 80 31.68 6.77 19.16
N LYS A 81 30.72 7.68 19.28
CA LYS A 81 30.29 8.24 20.58
C LYS A 81 29.55 7.22 21.43
N VAL A 82 28.63 6.47 20.83
CA VAL A 82 27.91 5.36 21.50
C VAL A 82 28.90 4.29 21.98
N ALA A 83 29.92 3.95 21.19
CA ALA A 83 30.95 3.01 21.62
C ALA A 83 31.74 3.50 22.85
N ARG A 84 32.03 4.81 22.94
CA ARG A 84 32.69 5.41 24.11
C ARG A 84 31.79 5.51 25.33
N ALA A 85 30.49 5.74 25.14
CA ALA A 85 29.51 5.82 26.20
C ALA A 85 29.15 4.46 26.81
N ARG A 86 29.41 3.35 26.09
CA ARG A 86 29.07 2.00 26.53
C ARG A 86 29.68 1.69 27.91
N GLY A 87 28.82 1.33 28.85
CA GLY A 87 29.18 0.99 30.23
C GLY A 87 29.50 2.19 31.12
N GLN A 88 29.36 3.42 30.61
CA GLN A 88 29.42 4.64 31.42
C GLN A 88 28.05 4.92 32.04
N ALA A 89 28.04 5.49 33.24
CA ALA A 89 26.79 5.89 33.87
C ALA A 89 26.08 7.00 33.07
N ALA A 90 24.74 6.99 33.11
CA ALA A 90 23.93 8.07 32.57
C ALA A 90 24.33 9.42 33.17
N GLY A 91 24.35 10.47 32.33
CA GLY A 91 24.76 11.83 32.73
C GLY A 91 26.27 12.10 32.71
N THR A 92 27.11 11.09 32.44
CA THR A 92 28.54 11.32 32.14
C THR A 92 28.69 12.09 30.82
N SER A 93 29.83 12.75 30.63
CA SER A 93 30.11 13.49 29.38
C SER A 93 30.03 12.59 28.14
N ALA A 94 30.60 11.38 28.21
CA ALA A 94 30.52 10.41 27.12
C ALA A 94 29.07 10.02 26.79
N TRP A 95 28.22 9.84 27.80
CA TRP A 95 26.80 9.56 27.62
C TRP A 95 26.06 10.75 26.97
N LEU A 96 26.31 11.98 27.43
CA LEU A 96 25.71 13.19 26.87
C LEU A 96 26.14 13.43 25.41
N ASP A 97 27.41 13.17 25.07
CA ASP A 97 27.92 13.28 23.71
C ASP A 97 27.20 12.29 22.77
N ALA A 98 27.03 11.04 23.23
CA ALA A 98 26.29 10.03 22.47
C ALA A 98 24.82 10.42 22.29
N GLN A 99 24.15 10.89 23.36
CA GLN A 99 22.75 11.33 23.27
C GLN A 99 22.58 12.51 22.29
N THR A 100 23.52 13.46 22.30
CA THR A 100 23.53 14.58 21.36
C THR A 100 23.68 14.10 19.92
N ALA A 101 24.57 13.14 19.67
CA ALA A 101 24.74 12.58 18.33
C ALA A 101 23.51 11.79 17.86
N LEU A 102 22.85 11.05 18.75
CA LEU A 102 21.58 10.39 18.45
C LEU A 102 20.47 11.39 18.11
N SER A 103 20.37 12.51 18.81
CA SER A 103 19.41 13.58 18.48
C SER A 103 19.65 14.18 17.08
N VAL A 104 20.92 14.28 16.65
CA VAL A 104 21.25 14.70 15.28
C VAL A 104 20.73 13.67 14.26
N LEU A 105 20.88 12.37 14.53
CA LEU A 105 20.30 11.33 13.68
C LEU A 105 18.78 11.40 13.59
N ASP A 106 18.10 11.65 14.71
CA ASP A 106 16.65 11.76 14.72
C ASP A 106 16.16 12.94 13.86
N GLY A 107 16.85 14.09 13.94
CA GLY A 107 16.56 15.24 13.08
C GLY A 107 16.76 14.95 11.58
N LEU A 108 17.81 14.21 11.22
CA LEU A 108 18.08 13.78 9.84
C LEU A 108 17.02 12.79 9.33
N ARG A 109 16.68 11.80 10.15
CA ARG A 109 15.65 10.81 9.85
C ARG A 109 14.28 11.45 9.68
N SER A 110 13.94 12.42 10.53
CA SER A 110 12.71 13.20 10.41
C SER A 110 12.66 13.97 9.08
N ARG A 111 13.76 14.62 8.68
CA ARG A 111 13.86 15.28 7.37
C ARG A 111 13.64 14.31 6.21
N ALA A 112 14.25 13.13 6.24
CA ALA A 112 14.06 12.11 5.22
C ALA A 112 12.60 11.61 5.15
N ALA A 113 11.97 11.38 6.31
CA ALA A 113 10.56 10.98 6.40
C ALA A 113 9.61 12.05 5.85
N VAL A 114 9.88 13.33 6.09
CA VAL A 114 9.13 14.44 5.48
C VAL A 114 9.26 14.42 3.96
N THR A 115 10.46 14.23 3.41
CA THR A 115 10.65 14.14 1.95
C THR A 115 9.90 12.94 1.33
N LEU A 116 9.83 11.80 2.02
CA LEU A 116 8.99 10.68 1.61
C LEU A 116 7.50 11.06 1.61
N ALA A 117 7.04 11.74 2.67
CA ALA A 117 5.66 12.21 2.75
C ALA A 117 5.32 13.22 1.64
N ASP A 118 6.27 14.08 1.25
CA ASP A 118 6.10 15.02 0.13
C ASP A 118 5.95 14.26 -1.21
N LEU A 119 6.72 13.20 -1.43
CA LEU A 119 6.56 12.33 -2.61
C LEU A 119 5.19 11.62 -2.60
N ASP A 120 4.75 11.11 -1.46
CA ASP A 120 3.43 10.51 -1.32
C ASP A 120 2.30 11.52 -1.56
N GLN A 121 2.48 12.76 -1.12
CA GLN A 121 1.54 13.85 -1.37
C GLN A 121 1.39 14.13 -2.86
N LEU A 122 2.47 14.09 -3.65
CA LEU A 122 2.36 14.18 -5.12
C LEU A 122 1.48 13.06 -5.69
N ARG A 123 1.57 11.85 -5.15
CA ARG A 123 0.75 10.71 -5.61
C ARG A 123 -0.72 10.92 -5.26
N VAL A 124 -1.01 11.44 -4.07
CA VAL A 124 -2.37 11.80 -3.64
C VAL A 124 -2.96 12.89 -4.53
N GLU A 125 -2.22 13.97 -4.79
CA GLU A 125 -2.66 15.08 -5.65
C GLU A 125 -3.03 14.62 -7.07
N ARG A 126 -2.24 13.71 -7.65
CA ARG A 126 -2.54 13.09 -8.95
C ARG A 126 -3.83 12.28 -8.92
N GLY A 127 -3.99 11.44 -7.90
CA GLY A 127 -5.19 10.63 -7.72
C GLY A 127 -6.45 11.48 -7.58
N GLN A 128 -6.39 12.57 -6.81
CA GLN A 128 -7.48 13.54 -6.69
C GLN A 128 -7.81 14.25 -8.00
N SER A 129 -6.80 14.48 -8.83
CA SER A 129 -6.94 15.12 -10.15
C SER A 129 -7.37 14.13 -11.25
N GLY A 130 -7.64 12.86 -10.92
CA GLY A 130 -7.99 11.82 -11.89
C GLY A 130 -6.86 11.49 -12.88
N GLN A 131 -5.61 11.84 -12.52
CA GLN A 131 -4.45 11.55 -13.34
C GLN A 131 -4.02 10.09 -13.16
N GLN A 132 -3.50 9.51 -14.23
CA GLN A 132 -3.00 8.14 -14.22
C GLN A 132 -1.75 7.99 -13.36
N ASP A 133 -1.50 6.75 -12.93
CA ASP A 133 -0.29 6.36 -12.19
C ASP A 133 0.97 6.77 -12.95
N TYR A 134 1.95 7.27 -12.20
CA TYR A 134 3.20 7.79 -12.75
C TYR A 134 4.38 6.92 -12.30
N PRO A 135 4.93 6.05 -13.17
CA PRO A 135 5.94 5.06 -12.77
C PRO A 135 7.20 5.64 -12.13
N ALA A 136 7.65 6.81 -12.60
CA ALA A 136 8.82 7.49 -12.02
C ALA A 136 8.56 7.97 -10.59
N LEU A 137 7.33 8.41 -10.28
CA LEU A 137 6.94 8.80 -8.92
C LEU A 137 6.90 7.58 -8.00
N GLN A 138 6.30 6.48 -8.47
CA GLN A 138 6.27 5.24 -7.69
C GLN A 138 7.68 4.74 -7.39
N THR A 139 8.57 4.77 -8.39
CA THR A 139 9.99 4.40 -8.20
C THR A 139 10.69 5.28 -7.17
N ALA A 140 10.41 6.59 -7.17
CA ALA A 140 10.97 7.52 -6.20
C ALA A 140 10.45 7.23 -4.77
N ILE A 141 9.16 6.96 -4.62
CA ILE A 141 8.53 6.59 -3.34
C ILE A 141 9.11 5.29 -2.80
N ASP A 142 9.21 4.25 -3.63
CA ASP A 142 9.75 2.95 -3.22
C ASP A 142 11.20 3.11 -2.73
N ARG A 143 12.03 3.82 -3.51
CA ARG A 143 13.42 4.11 -3.13
C ARG A 143 13.49 4.91 -1.83
N ALA A 144 12.61 5.90 -1.66
CA ALA A 144 12.56 6.70 -0.45
C ALA A 144 12.17 5.89 0.78
N GLY A 145 11.21 4.96 0.64
CA GLY A 145 10.84 4.01 1.67
C GLY A 145 12.01 3.12 2.10
N VAL A 146 12.81 2.62 1.17
CA VAL A 146 14.02 1.82 1.48
C VAL A 146 15.02 2.63 2.31
N ILE A 147 15.28 3.89 1.91
CA ILE A 147 16.22 4.77 2.62
C ILE A 147 15.73 5.04 4.05
N VAL A 148 14.48 5.48 4.22
CA VAL A 148 13.91 5.80 5.54
C VAL A 148 13.92 4.57 6.46
N ALA A 149 13.54 3.40 5.96
CA ALA A 149 13.55 2.16 6.74
C ALA A 149 14.98 1.76 7.19
N ALA A 150 15.98 1.95 6.33
CA ALA A 150 17.38 1.69 6.67
C ALA A 150 17.89 2.66 7.75
N GLN A 151 17.55 3.95 7.65
CA GLN A 151 17.90 4.96 8.65
C GLN A 151 17.26 4.65 10.01
N GLU A 152 15.96 4.31 10.04
CA GLU A 152 15.25 3.91 11.26
C GLU A 152 15.86 2.68 11.93
N THR A 153 16.26 1.68 11.13
CA THR A 153 16.88 0.46 11.65
C THR A 153 18.22 0.79 12.30
N ARG A 154 19.03 1.64 11.65
CA ARG A 154 20.35 2.03 12.17
C ARG A 154 20.26 2.93 13.40
N ALA A 155 19.35 3.91 13.42
CA ALA A 155 19.16 4.77 14.58
C ALA A 155 18.73 3.95 15.81
N ARG A 156 17.74 3.06 15.64
CA ARG A 156 17.26 2.18 16.72
C ARG A 156 18.34 1.25 17.27
N SER A 157 19.24 0.73 16.42
CA SER A 157 20.33 -0.13 16.90
C SER A 157 21.35 0.63 17.74
N LEU A 158 21.61 1.90 17.43
CA LEU A 158 22.50 2.76 18.20
C LEU A 158 21.86 3.21 19.53
N GLU A 159 20.57 3.54 19.53
CA GLU A 159 19.82 3.83 20.75
C GLU A 159 19.79 2.63 21.70
N ALA A 160 19.53 1.43 21.18
CA ALA A 160 19.54 0.20 21.99
C ALA A 160 20.92 -0.08 22.60
N ALA A 161 22.00 0.29 21.90
CA ALA A 161 23.37 0.05 22.37
C ALA A 161 23.79 0.91 23.57
N ILE A 162 23.12 2.04 23.83
CA ILE A 162 23.36 2.91 25.00
C ILE A 162 22.31 2.71 26.12
N ALA A 163 21.12 2.24 25.80
CA ALA A 163 20.09 1.93 26.81
C ALA A 163 20.42 0.69 27.66
N ALA A 164 21.29 -0.20 27.15
CA ALA A 164 21.71 -1.42 27.84
C ALA A 164 22.90 -1.23 28.81
N SER A 165 23.39 0.00 28.99
CA SER A 165 24.48 0.36 29.90
C SER A 165 24.00 1.21 31.07
#